data_AF-A0A944C8G1-F1
#
_entry.id   AF-A0A944C8G1-F1
#
_cell.length_a   1.000
_cell.length_b   1.000
_cell.length_c   1.000
_cell.angle_alpha   90.00
_cell.angle_beta   90.00
_cell.angle_gamma   90.00
#
_symmetry.space_group_name_H-M   'P 1'
#
loop_
_entity.id
_entity.type
_entity.pdbx_description
1 polymer ?
#
loop_
_entity_poly.entity_id
_entity_poly.type
_entity_poly.pdbx_seq_one_letter_code
_entity_poly.pdbx_strand_id
1 'polypeptide(L)' 'MLNERMIGLGSAPNAIRSLFAYGIKRKAEIGEDKVFDYSIGNPSVPAPQQVTECIKRLMDEDPVALHS' A
#
# COMPACT_ATOMS: atom_id res chain seq x y z
N MET A 1 20.46 -15.27 -17.95
CA MET A 1 20.23 -13.85 -18.30
C MET A 1 18.82 -13.50 -17.87
N LEU A 2 18.60 -12.37 -17.17
CA LEU A 2 17.27 -11.97 -16.73
C LEU A 2 16.46 -11.42 -17.92
N ASN A 3 15.13 -11.53 -17.85
CA ASN A 3 14.25 -11.04 -18.90
C ASN A 3 14.32 -9.49 -18.99
N GLU A 4 14.82 -8.96 -20.11
CA GLU A 4 15.05 -7.53 -20.30
C GLU A 4 13.78 -6.68 -20.17
N ARG A 5 12.63 -7.20 -20.64
CA ARG A 5 11.33 -6.53 -20.47
C ARG A 5 10.97 -6.40 -19.00
N MET A 6 11.23 -7.43 -18.19
CA MET A 6 10.94 -7.40 -16.75
C MET A 6 11.86 -6.41 -16.02
N ILE A 7 13.13 -6.32 -16.43
CA ILE A 7 14.04 -5.29 -15.93
C ILE A 7 13.49 -3.90 -16.24
N GLY A 8 13.08 -3.66 -17.50
CA GLY A 8 12.54 -2.36 -17.92
C GLY A 8 11.27 -1.96 -17.14
N LEU A 9 10.36 -2.91 -16.88
CA LEU A 9 9.15 -2.64 -16.09
C LEU A 9 9.46 -2.38 -14.61
N GLY A 10 10.43 -3.10 -14.04
CA GLY A 10 10.81 -2.95 -12.63
C GLY A 10 11.62 -1.69 -12.34
N SER A 11 12.42 -1.21 -13.30
CA SER A 11 13.26 0.00 -13.17
C SER A 11 12.56 1.28 -13.63
N ALA A 12 11.42 1.18 -14.31
CA ALA A 12 10.69 2.33 -14.83
C ALA A 12 10.30 3.30 -13.69
N PRO A 13 10.61 4.60 -13.82
CA PRO A 13 10.22 5.58 -12.82
C PRO A 13 8.71 5.77 -12.78
N ASN A 14 8.17 6.05 -11.60
CA ASN A 14 6.75 6.32 -11.40
C ASN A 14 6.58 7.72 -10.79
N ALA A 15 5.95 8.61 -11.55
CA ALA A 15 5.80 10.01 -11.16
C ALA A 15 5.04 10.19 -9.83
N ILE A 16 4.01 9.37 -9.58
CA ILE A 16 3.24 9.40 -8.32
C ILE A 16 4.13 9.02 -7.13
N ARG A 17 4.89 7.93 -7.24
CA ARG A 17 5.82 7.49 -6.18
C ARG A 17 6.92 8.52 -5.92
N SER A 18 7.46 9.14 -6.96
CA SER A 18 8.46 10.20 -6.82
C SER A 18 7.89 11.43 -6.09
N LEU A 19 6.67 11.84 -6.42
CA LEU A 19 6.00 12.97 -5.77
C LEU A 19 5.68 12.66 -4.30
N PHE A 20 5.20 11.45 -4.01
CA PHE A 20 4.98 10.98 -2.63
C PHE A 20 6.27 11.03 -1.79
N ALA A 21 7.39 10.53 -2.34
CA ALA A 21 8.69 10.55 -1.65
C ALA A 21 9.18 11.99 -1.41
N TYR A 22 8.97 12.89 -2.38
CA TYR A 22 9.22 14.32 -2.19
C TYR A 22 8.35 14.92 -1.08
N GLY A 23 7.06 14.57 -1.04
CA GLY A 23 6.13 14.97 0.02
C GLY A 23 6.64 14.56 1.40
N ILE A 24 7.06 13.30 1.58
CA ILE A 24 7.67 12.82 2.83
C ILE A 24 8.87 13.67 3.24
N LYS A 25 9.80 13.95 2.31
CA LYS A 25 10.96 14.79 2.59
C LYS A 25 10.55 16.19 3.06
N ARG A 26 9.55 16.80 2.41
CA ARG A 26 9.03 18.12 2.78
C ARG A 26 8.36 18.10 4.16
N LYS A 27 7.59 17.06 4.50
CA LYS A 27 6.97 16.94 5.83
C LYS A 27 8.02 16.97 6.94
N ALA A 28 9.16 16.32 6.74
CA ALA A 28 10.28 16.34 7.69
C ALA A 28 10.95 17.72 7.82
N GLU A 29 11.00 18.51 6.74
CA GLU A 29 11.65 19.82 6.72
C GLU A 29 10.76 20.96 7.24
N ILE A 30 9.45 20.91 6.96
CA ILE A 30 8.54 22.04 7.22
C ILE A 30 7.34 21.71 8.12
N GLY A 31 7.13 20.44 8.46
CA GLY A 31 5.97 19.95 9.22
C GLY A 31 4.90 19.33 8.31
N GLU A 32 4.18 18.34 8.84
CA GLU A 32 3.14 17.62 8.10
C GLU A 32 1.91 18.49 7.78
N ASP A 33 1.57 19.41 8.67
CA ASP A 33 0.50 20.40 8.53
C ASP A 33 0.70 21.39 7.37
N LYS A 34 1.92 21.46 6.82
CA LYS A 34 2.29 22.39 5.73
C LYS A 34 2.45 21.70 4.37
N VAL A 35 2.18 20.40 4.28
CA VAL A 35 2.35 19.62 3.04
C VAL A 35 1.03 18.97 2.65
N PHE A 36 0.39 19.52 1.62
CA PHE A 36 -0.84 18.99 1.04
C PHE A 36 -0.52 17.92 -0.01
N ASP A 37 -0.33 16.69 0.44
CA ASP A 37 0.00 15.55 -0.43
C ASP A 37 -1.26 14.87 -0.99
N TYR A 38 -1.56 15.11 -2.27
CA TYR A 38 -2.63 14.46 -3.03
C TYR A 38 -2.09 13.47 -4.08
N SER A 39 -0.86 12.99 -3.90
CA SER A 39 -0.16 12.21 -4.92
C SER A 39 -0.58 10.74 -4.97
N ILE A 40 -0.63 10.06 -3.82
CA ILE A 40 -0.88 8.61 -3.73
C ILE A 40 -2.30 8.32 -3.25
N GLY A 41 -3.06 7.58 -4.06
CA GLY A 41 -4.46 7.22 -3.80
C GLY A 41 -4.64 5.97 -2.93
N ASN A 42 -3.86 5.82 -1.85
CA ASN A 42 -4.05 4.69 -0.95
C ASN A 42 -5.37 4.84 -0.17
N PRO A 43 -6.11 3.74 0.09
CA PRO A 43 -7.28 3.79 0.96
C PRO A 43 -6.93 4.40 2.33
N SER A 44 -7.71 5.39 2.75
CA SER A 44 -7.49 6.12 4.02
C SER A 44 -8.52 5.80 5.10
N VAL A 45 -9.63 5.16 4.71
CA VAL A 45 -10.71 4.77 5.63
C VAL A 45 -10.49 3.30 6.04
N PRO A 46 -10.60 2.98 7.35
CA PRO A 46 -10.47 1.60 7.81
C PRO A 46 -11.55 0.71 7.20
N ALA A 47 -11.23 -0.58 7.03
CA ALA A 47 -12.22 -1.56 6.63
C ALA A 47 -13.33 -1.69 7.69
N PRO A 48 -14.57 -2.07 7.30
CA PRO A 48 -15.63 -2.38 8.24
C PRO A 48 -15.21 -3.46 9.25
N GLN A 49 -15.66 -3.34 10.50
CA GLN A 49 -15.32 -4.25 11.60
C GLN A 49 -15.56 -5.72 11.25
N GLN A 50 -16.61 -5.99 10.47
CA GLN A 50 -17.01 -7.31 10.00
C GLN A 50 -15.91 -8.02 9.22
N VAL A 51 -15.04 -7.27 8.50
CA VAL A 51 -13.90 -7.85 7.77
C VAL A 51 -12.91 -8.47 8.76
N THR A 52 -12.53 -7.74 9.80
CA THR A 52 -11.61 -8.22 10.83
C THR A 52 -12.20 -9.39 11.62
N GLU A 53 -13.47 -9.31 11.99
CA GLU A 53 -14.17 -10.39 12.71
C GLU A 53 -14.25 -11.67 11.89
N CYS A 54 -14.57 -11.55 10.60
CA CYS A 54 -14.61 -12.68 9.69
C CYS A 54 -13.23 -13.34 9.59
N ILE A 55 -12.18 -12.56 9.35
CA ILE A 55 -10.80 -13.08 9.27
C ILE A 55 -10.44 -13.84 10.56
N LYS A 56 -10.71 -13.26 11.74
CA LYS A 56 -10.42 -13.93 13.02
C LYS A 56 -11.17 -15.25 13.17
N ARG A 57 -12.47 -15.27 12.89
CA ARG A 57 -13.28 -16.49 12.95
C ARG A 57 -12.73 -17.58 12.05
N LEU A 58 -12.44 -17.23 10.79
CA LEU A 58 -11.92 -18.20 9.82
C LEU A 58 -10.52 -18.69 10.20
N MET A 59 -9.70 -17.86 10.86
CA MET A 59 -8.38 -18.28 11.36
C MET A 59 -8.45 -19.34 12.46
N ASP A 60 -9.57 -19.45 13.18
CA ASP A 60 -9.79 -20.44 14.24
C ASP A 60 -10.47 -21.74 13.73
N GLU A 61 -10.90 -21.77 12.46
CA GLU A 61 -11.54 -22.94 11.85
C GLU A 61 -10.54 -24.00 11.38
N ASP A 62 -10.99 -25.25 11.22
CA ASP A 62 -10.15 -26.32 10.67
C ASP A 62 -9.69 -25.93 9.25
N PRO A 63 -8.37 -25.87 8.98
CA PRO A 63 -7.87 -25.40 7.69
C PRO A 63 -8.30 -26.26 6.51
N VAL A 64 -8.50 -27.57 6.71
CA VAL A 64 -8.90 -28.47 5.63
C VAL A 64 -10.37 -28.25 5.28
N ALA A 65 -11.24 -28.12 6.28
CA ALA A 65 -12.65 -27.80 6.10
C ALA A 65 -12.87 -26.38 5.52
N LEU A 66 -11.99 -25.42 5.84
CA LEU A 66 -12.06 -24.05 5.32
C LEU A 66 -11.71 -23.96 3.82
N HIS A 67 -10.80 -24.82 3.34
CA HIS A 67 -10.31 -24.79 1.95
C HIS A 67 -10.96 -25.84 1.02
N SER A 68 -11.91 -26.64 1.52
CA SER A 68 -12.69 -27.60 0.74
C SER A 68 -13.88 -26.95 0.05
#